data_AF-A0A0F5I0R1-F1
#
_entry.id   AF-A0A0F5I0R1-F1
#
_cell.length_a   1.000
_cell.length_b   1.000
_cell.length_c   1.000
_cell.angle_alpha   90.00
_cell.angle_beta   90.00
_cell.angle_gamma   90.00
#
_symmetry.space_group_name_H-M   'P 1'
#
loop_
_entity.id
_entity.type
_entity.pdbx_description
1 polymer ?
#
loop_
_entity_poly.entity_id
_entity_poly.type
_entity_poly.pdbx_seq_one_letter_code
_entity_poly.pdbx_strand_id
1 'polypeptide(L)'
;MAWKGTLFRNGGVILIQRFIELGEGYSDLYELLEIAHNNKQRLMHMLALHTPLEERPSTSLAVILSPTDPGEFQPIYICREGIPYPHTAPNKRFNLFKQTAEALGKPLIEMDVKPSSTFAERELYFQYLIGILRLNRLVASLA
;
A
#
# COMPACT_ATOMS: atom_id res chain seq x y z
N MET A 1 17.64 2.40 29.87
CA MET A 1 18.16 1.77 28.64
C MET A 1 17.49 2.50 27.47
N ALA A 2 18.15 3.52 26.91
CA ALA A 2 17.55 4.41 25.91
C ALA A 2 17.93 3.92 24.50
N TRP A 3 16.93 3.47 23.73
CA TRP A 3 17.09 3.21 22.30
C TRP A 3 17.19 4.57 21.57
N LYS A 4 18.42 5.05 21.32
CA LYS A 4 18.68 6.15 20.39
C LYS A 4 18.77 5.57 18.98
N GLY A 5 17.64 5.56 18.26
CA GLY A 5 17.55 5.01 16.90
C GLY A 5 17.01 5.99 15.85
N THR A 6 16.81 7.26 16.17
CA THR A 6 16.39 8.26 15.16
C THR A 6 17.58 8.59 14.27
N LEU A 7 17.54 8.16 13.01
CA LEU A 7 18.52 8.58 12.00
C LEU A 7 18.24 10.04 11.62
N PHE A 8 19.12 10.94 12.05
CA PHE A 8 19.13 12.33 11.62
C PHE A 8 20.15 12.51 10.48
N ARG A 9 19.70 13.02 9.33
CA ARG A 9 20.58 13.66 8.33
C ARG A 9 20.00 15.06 8.06
N ASN A 10 20.83 16.09 8.23
CA ASN A 10 20.50 17.49 7.92
C ASN A 10 19.27 18.08 8.64
N GLY A 11 19.14 17.91 9.96
CA GLY A 11 18.12 18.59 10.77
C GLY A 11 16.67 18.16 10.54
N GLY A 12 16.40 17.35 9.51
CA GLY A 12 15.14 16.67 9.27
C GLY A 12 15.14 15.25 9.82
N VAL A 13 13.95 14.79 10.18
CA VAL A 13 13.73 13.40 10.60
C VAL A 13 13.62 12.52 9.35
N ILE A 14 14.44 11.47 9.23
CA ILE A 14 14.36 10.56 8.07
C ILE A 14 13.14 9.67 8.24
N LEU A 15 12.12 9.92 7.42
CA LEU A 15 10.94 9.06 7.34
C LEU A 15 11.20 7.88 6.39
N ILE A 16 11.11 6.66 6.91
CA ILE A 16 11.32 5.42 6.17
C ILE A 16 9.95 4.88 5.72
N GLN A 17 9.71 4.81 4.41
CA GLN A 17 8.53 4.11 3.87
C GLN A 17 8.92 2.71 3.39
N ARG A 18 8.07 1.72 3.68
CA ARG A 18 8.32 0.35 3.25
C ARG A 18 7.03 -0.38 2.96
N PHE A 19 7.03 -1.12 1.85
CA PHE A 19 6.00 -2.10 1.57
C PHE A 19 6.20 -3.35 2.42
N ILE A 20 5.11 -3.84 3.00
CA ILE A 20 5.03 -5.11 3.72
C ILE A 20 4.05 -5.98 2.92
N GLU A 21 4.60 -6.93 2.17
CA GLU A 21 3.78 -7.83 1.36
C GLU A 21 3.19 -8.93 2.23
N LEU A 22 1.87 -9.06 2.17
CA LEU A 22 1.13 -10.13 2.86
C LEU A 22 1.08 -11.40 1.99
N GLY A 23 0.97 -11.22 0.67
CA GLY A 23 0.89 -12.30 -0.31
C GLY A 23 0.01 -11.92 -1.51
N GLU A 24 -0.48 -12.93 -2.23
CA GLU A 24 -1.33 -12.80 -3.43
C GLU A 24 -2.70 -13.49 -3.24
N GLY A 25 -2.93 -14.11 -2.09
CA GLY A 25 -4.03 -15.02 -1.82
C GLY A 25 -5.28 -14.37 -1.24
N TYR A 26 -6.33 -15.18 -1.09
CA TYR A 26 -7.60 -14.74 -0.51
C TYR A 26 -7.52 -14.51 1.01
N SER A 27 -6.75 -15.34 1.72
CA SER A 27 -6.48 -15.16 3.15
C SER A 27 -5.81 -13.81 3.44
N ASP A 28 -4.90 -13.40 2.57
CA ASP A 28 -4.08 -12.21 2.74
C ASP A 28 -4.94 -10.94 2.67
N LEU A 29 -6.01 -10.96 1.85
CA LEU A 29 -6.99 -9.87 1.81
C LEU A 29 -7.67 -9.68 3.17
N TYR A 30 -8.08 -10.77 3.84
CA TYR A 30 -8.71 -10.63 5.16
C TYR A 30 -7.76 -10.04 6.20
N GLU A 31 -6.48 -10.45 6.17
CA GLU A 31 -5.46 -9.83 7.02
C GLU A 31 -5.28 -8.34 6.69
N LEU A 32 -5.30 -7.97 5.41
CA LEU A 32 -5.23 -6.56 5.00
C LEU A 32 -6.42 -5.74 5.52
N LEU A 33 -7.62 -6.32 5.52
CA LEU A 33 -8.83 -5.68 6.08
C LEU A 33 -8.73 -5.56 7.59
N GLU A 34 -8.25 -6.58 8.30
CA GLU A 34 -8.00 -6.54 9.74
C GLU A 34 -6.99 -5.46 10.09
N ILE A 35 -5.91 -5.31 9.32
CA ILE A 35 -4.94 -4.23 9.50
C ILE A 35 -5.62 -2.87 9.39
N ALA A 36 -6.47 -2.66 8.37
CA ALA A 36 -7.21 -1.40 8.22
C ALA A 36 -8.18 -1.15 9.38
N HIS A 37 -8.93 -2.18 9.80
CA HIS A 37 -9.91 -2.09 10.88
C HIS A 37 -9.29 -1.91 12.27
N ASN A 38 -8.14 -2.50 12.53
CA ASN A 38 -7.47 -2.40 13.83
C ASN A 38 -6.58 -1.15 13.93
N ASN A 39 -6.26 -0.52 12.80
CA ASN A 39 -5.45 0.70 12.74
C ASN A 39 -6.23 1.94 12.26
N LYS A 40 -7.56 2.02 12.45
CA LYS A 40 -8.39 3.15 11.94
C LYS A 40 -7.84 4.54 12.30
N GLN A 41 -7.27 4.69 13.50
CA GLN A 41 -6.68 5.94 13.99
C GLN A 41 -5.45 6.37 13.19
N ARG A 42 -4.72 5.41 12.61
CA ARG A 42 -3.51 5.62 11.82
C ARG A 42 -3.75 5.43 10.33
N LEU A 43 -4.90 4.91 9.92
CA LEU A 43 -5.21 4.63 8.52
C LEU A 43 -5.23 5.94 7.73
N MET A 44 -4.34 6.08 6.76
CA MET A 44 -4.29 7.25 5.89
C MET A 44 -5.05 7.02 4.60
N HIS A 45 -4.72 5.94 3.88
CA HIS A 45 -5.26 5.64 2.56
C HIS A 45 -5.46 4.14 2.34
N MET A 46 -6.44 3.82 1.50
CA MET A 46 -6.65 2.49 0.94
C MET A 46 -6.55 2.62 -0.58
N LEU A 47 -5.75 1.76 -1.20
CA LEU A 47 -5.39 1.86 -2.62
C LEU A 47 -5.74 0.58 -3.37
N ALA A 48 -6.06 0.74 -4.65
CA ALA A 48 -6.04 -0.32 -5.65
C ALA A 48 -5.07 0.06 -6.78
N LEU A 49 -4.14 -0.84 -7.05
CA LEU A 49 -3.08 -0.67 -8.04
C LEU A 49 -3.33 -1.66 -9.18
N HIS A 50 -3.73 -1.16 -10.35
CA HIS A 50 -4.15 -1.98 -11.48
C HIS A 50 -3.05 -2.20 -12.49
N THR A 51 -3.05 -3.35 -13.15
CA THR A 51 -2.15 -3.70 -14.25
C THR A 51 -2.97 -4.02 -15.51
N PRO A 52 -3.70 -3.04 -16.09
CA PRO A 52 -4.75 -3.31 -17.08
C PRO A 52 -4.22 -3.83 -18.43
N LEU A 53 -2.92 -3.66 -18.71
CA LEU A 53 -2.30 -3.97 -20.00
C LEU A 53 -1.66 -5.36 -20.08
N GLU A 54 -1.74 -6.16 -19.01
CA GLU A 54 -1.19 -7.51 -18.98
C GLU A 54 -2.07 -8.50 -19.74
N GLU A 55 -1.49 -9.64 -20.15
CA GLU A 55 -2.29 -10.76 -20.70
C GLU A 55 -3.36 -11.23 -19.70
N ARG A 56 -3.07 -11.09 -18.40
CA ARG A 56 -4.01 -11.32 -17.30
C ARG A 56 -4.08 -10.06 -16.42
N PRO A 57 -4.97 -9.11 -16.76
CA PRO A 57 -5.13 -7.89 -15.98
C PRO A 57 -5.46 -8.19 -14.52
N SER A 58 -4.67 -7.62 -13.62
CA SER A 58 -4.82 -7.85 -12.18
C SER A 58 -4.81 -6.55 -11.38
N THR A 59 -4.98 -6.69 -10.08
CA THR A 59 -5.08 -5.60 -9.13
C THR A 59 -4.42 -6.01 -7.83
N SER A 60 -3.54 -5.14 -7.34
CA SER A 60 -3.04 -5.19 -5.98
C SER A 60 -3.89 -4.28 -5.10
N LEU A 61 -4.07 -4.65 -3.84
CA LEU A 61 -4.73 -3.81 -2.84
C LEU A 61 -3.74 -3.44 -1.75
N ALA A 62 -3.76 -2.19 -1.31
CA ALA A 62 -2.83 -1.72 -0.31
C ALA A 62 -3.46 -0.81 0.74
N VAL A 63 -2.90 -0.85 1.95
CA VAL A 63 -3.27 -0.02 3.10
C VAL A 63 -2.05 0.78 3.53
N ILE A 64 -2.18 2.11 3.54
CA ILE A 64 -1.16 3.03 4.02
C ILE A 64 -1.54 3.51 5.41
N LEU A 65 -0.66 3.30 6.38
CA LEU A 65 -0.81 3.87 7.73
C LEU A 65 0.07 5.12 7.89
N SER A 66 -0.22 5.91 8.91
CA SER A 66 0.64 7.00 9.34
C SER A 66 1.95 6.45 9.89
N PRO A 67 3.04 7.24 9.83
CA PRO A 67 4.31 6.89 10.46
C PRO A 67 4.15 6.44 11.92
N THR A 68 4.98 5.50 12.37
CA THR A 68 5.08 5.13 13.78
C THR A 68 5.77 6.24 14.57
N ASP A 69 5.26 6.50 15.76
CA ASP A 69 5.92 7.32 16.77
C ASP A 69 6.10 6.50 18.07
N PRO A 70 7.34 6.23 18.50
CA PRO A 70 8.62 6.56 17.85
C PRO A 70 8.91 5.64 16.66
N GLY A 71 9.84 6.05 15.79
CA GLY A 71 10.45 5.16 14.79
C GLY A 71 10.37 5.62 13.34
N GLU A 72 9.53 6.62 13.04
CA GLU A 72 9.55 7.35 11.76
C GLU A 72 9.42 6.40 10.57
N PHE A 73 8.65 5.34 10.78
CA PHE A 73 8.46 4.26 9.84
C PHE A 73 7.01 4.25 9.37
N GLN A 74 6.82 4.38 8.06
CA GLN A 74 5.53 4.39 7.42
C GLN A 74 5.29 3.05 6.69
N PRO A 75 4.49 2.13 7.29
CA PRO A 75 4.18 0.87 6.66
C PRO A 75 3.13 1.03 5.56
N ILE A 76 3.34 0.31 4.47
CA ILE A 76 2.38 0.15 3.38
C ILE A 76 2.14 -1.35 3.22
N TYR A 77 1.01 -1.85 3.72
CA TYR A 77 0.67 -3.27 3.58
C TYR A 77 0.08 -3.51 2.20
N ILE A 78 0.45 -4.60 1.53
CA ILE A 78 -0.02 -4.90 0.17
C ILE A 78 -0.34 -6.39 -0.01
N CYS A 79 -1.50 -6.66 -0.61
CA CYS A 79 -1.79 -7.91 -1.31
C CYS A 79 -1.50 -7.68 -2.79
N ARG A 80 -0.46 -8.32 -3.33
CA ARG A 80 0.06 -8.00 -4.66
C ARG A 80 -0.65 -8.84 -5.72
N GLU A 81 -1.19 -8.19 -6.75
CA GLU A 81 -1.65 -8.77 -8.03
C GLU A 81 -2.59 -9.98 -7.94
N GLY A 82 -3.19 -10.23 -6.77
CA GLY A 82 -3.98 -11.42 -6.48
C GLY A 82 -5.45 -11.34 -6.91
N ILE A 83 -5.89 -10.17 -7.37
CA ILE A 83 -7.30 -9.87 -7.67
C ILE A 83 -7.45 -9.55 -9.15
N PRO A 84 -8.41 -10.17 -9.87
CA PRO A 84 -8.72 -9.80 -11.25
C PRO A 84 -9.07 -8.33 -11.37
N TYR A 85 -8.68 -7.71 -12.48
CA TYR A 85 -8.98 -6.31 -12.75
C TYR A 85 -10.50 -6.04 -12.69
N PRO A 86 -10.99 -5.18 -11.78
CA PRO A 86 -12.41 -5.08 -11.46
C PRO A 86 -13.24 -4.42 -12.58
N HIS A 87 -12.60 -3.63 -13.45
CA HIS A 87 -13.29 -2.91 -14.54
C HIS A 87 -13.55 -3.79 -15.77
N THR A 88 -12.92 -4.96 -15.86
CA THR A 88 -13.27 -5.99 -16.88
C THR A 88 -14.14 -7.09 -16.30
N ALA A 89 -13.92 -7.47 -15.05
CA ALA A 89 -14.69 -8.49 -14.36
C ALA A 89 -14.98 -8.09 -12.90
N PRO A 90 -16.25 -7.79 -12.56
CA PRO A 90 -16.63 -7.55 -11.18
C PRO A 90 -16.24 -8.74 -10.31
N ASN A 91 -15.56 -8.48 -9.19
CA ASN A 91 -15.15 -9.54 -8.29
C ASN A 91 -15.41 -9.16 -6.84
N LYS A 92 -15.90 -10.14 -6.06
CA LYS A 92 -16.32 -9.95 -4.67
C LYS A 92 -15.20 -9.44 -3.77
N ARG A 93 -13.95 -9.81 -4.08
CA ARG A 93 -12.76 -9.43 -3.31
C ARG A 93 -12.48 -7.94 -3.38
N PHE A 94 -12.50 -7.38 -4.59
CA PHE A 94 -12.37 -5.94 -4.80
C PHE A 94 -13.54 -5.18 -4.16
N ASN A 95 -14.77 -5.65 -4.36
CA ASN A 95 -15.96 -5.01 -3.78
C ASN A 95 -15.92 -4.99 -2.25
N LEU A 96 -15.46 -6.07 -1.62
CA LEU A 96 -15.28 -6.13 -0.16
C LEU A 96 -14.29 -5.06 0.30
N PHE A 97 -13.14 -4.96 -0.34
CA PHE A 97 -12.14 -3.94 0.01
C PHE A 97 -12.66 -2.51 -0.19
N LYS A 98 -13.35 -2.26 -1.30
CA LYS A 98 -13.97 -0.97 -1.61
C LYS A 98 -15.02 -0.58 -0.55
N GLN A 99 -15.90 -1.50 -0.17
CA GLN A 99 -16.91 -1.27 0.87
C GLN A 99 -16.27 -1.00 2.23
N THR A 100 -15.21 -1.74 2.59
CA THR A 100 -14.45 -1.46 3.81
C THR A 100 -13.83 -0.06 3.78
N ALA A 101 -13.25 0.34 2.65
CA ALA A 101 -12.67 1.66 2.46
C ALA A 101 -13.70 2.79 2.68
N GLU A 102 -14.88 2.64 2.07
CA GLU A 102 -16.02 3.55 2.27
C GLU A 102 -16.49 3.59 3.73
N ALA A 103 -16.64 2.42 4.38
CA ALA A 103 -17.07 2.32 5.78
C ALA A 103 -16.05 2.91 6.77
N LEU A 104 -14.76 2.94 6.41
CA LEU A 104 -13.69 3.56 7.20
C LEU A 104 -13.51 5.05 6.91
N GLY A 105 -14.32 5.64 6.01
CA GLY A 105 -14.19 7.04 5.61
C GLY A 105 -12.92 7.31 4.81
N LYS A 106 -12.40 6.30 4.11
CA LYS A 106 -11.19 6.36 3.28
C LYS A 106 -11.54 5.92 1.86
N PRO A 107 -12.16 6.79 1.04
CA PRO A 107 -12.52 6.44 -0.33
C PRO A 107 -11.35 5.78 -1.06
N LEU A 108 -11.64 4.66 -1.75
CA LEU A 108 -10.64 3.87 -2.44
C LEU A 108 -9.97 4.70 -3.54
N ILE A 109 -8.64 4.79 -3.50
CA ILE A 109 -7.85 5.46 -4.54
C ILE A 109 -7.38 4.40 -5.53
N GLU A 110 -7.74 4.58 -6.79
CA GLU A 110 -7.42 3.66 -7.88
C GLU A 110 -6.33 4.28 -8.76
N MET A 111 -5.33 3.48 -9.17
CA MET A 111 -4.28 3.92 -10.09
C MET A 111 -3.74 2.78 -10.93
N ASP A 112 -3.36 3.08 -12.18
CA ASP A 112 -2.70 2.12 -13.06
C ASP A 112 -1.18 2.15 -12.84
N VAL A 113 -0.57 0.97 -12.77
CA VAL A 113 0.85 0.77 -12.53
C VAL A 113 1.40 -0.33 -13.44
N LYS A 114 2.73 -0.36 -13.61
CA LYS A 114 3.41 -1.51 -14.20
C LYS A 114 3.30 -2.73 -13.27
N PRO A 115 3.19 -3.95 -13.81
CA PRO A 115 3.20 -5.16 -12.99
C PRO A 115 4.57 -5.37 -12.34
N SER A 116 4.59 -6.12 -11.25
CA SER A 116 5.79 -6.47 -10.53
C SER A 116 6.76 -7.31 -11.37
N SER A 117 6.25 -8.08 -12.34
CA SER A 117 7.03 -8.85 -13.31
C SER A 117 7.89 -8.02 -14.26
N THR A 118 7.60 -6.71 -14.41
CA THR A 118 8.45 -5.81 -15.22
C THR A 118 9.81 -5.53 -14.56
N PHE A 119 9.94 -5.82 -13.27
CA PHE A 119 11.13 -5.50 -12.48
C PHE A 119 11.91 -6.77 -12.15
N ALA A 120 13.24 -6.69 -12.22
CA ALA A 120 14.12 -7.82 -11.91
C ALA A 120 14.06 -8.25 -10.44
N GLU A 121 13.79 -7.30 -9.55
CA GLU A 121 13.72 -7.51 -8.10
C GLU A 121 12.46 -6.87 -7.52
N ARG A 122 11.91 -7.49 -6.47
CA ARG A 122 10.69 -7.02 -5.81
C ARG A 122 10.89 -5.66 -5.16
N GLU A 123 12.08 -5.43 -4.65
CA GLU A 123 12.50 -4.17 -4.03
C GLU A 123 12.44 -3.02 -5.03
N LEU A 124 12.83 -3.25 -6.30
CA LEU A 124 12.74 -2.24 -7.36
C LEU A 124 11.29 -1.90 -7.70
N TYR A 125 10.40 -2.90 -7.75
CA TYR A 125 8.96 -2.67 -7.91
C TYR A 125 8.41 -1.80 -6.77
N PHE A 126 8.77 -2.11 -5.51
CA PHE A 126 8.32 -1.30 -4.38
C PHE A 126 8.91 0.10 -4.34
N GLN A 127 10.17 0.30 -4.76
CA GLN A 127 10.75 1.63 -4.91
C GLN A 127 10.01 2.44 -5.98
N TYR A 128 9.65 1.81 -7.10
CA TYR A 128 8.82 2.42 -8.15
C TYR A 128 7.45 2.85 -7.60
N LEU A 129 6.76 1.98 -6.86
CA LEU A 129 5.48 2.32 -6.25
C LEU A 129 5.62 3.46 -5.24
N ILE A 130 6.64 3.43 -4.35
CA ILE A 130 6.91 4.54 -3.42
C ILE A 130 7.10 5.85 -4.19
N GLY A 131 7.81 5.82 -5.32
CA GLY A 131 7.95 6.98 -6.20
C GLY A 131 6.60 7.55 -6.66
N ILE A 132 5.70 6.70 -7.15
CA ILE A 132 4.34 7.10 -7.57
C ILE A 132 3.55 7.67 -6.39
N LEU A 133 3.60 7.02 -5.24
CA LEU A 133 2.85 7.45 -4.06
C LEU A 133 3.33 8.82 -3.55
N ARG A 134 4.64 9.08 -3.62
CA ARG A 134 5.21 10.40 -3.28
C ARG A 134 4.77 11.48 -4.27
N LEU A 135 4.80 11.19 -5.57
CA LEU A 135 4.35 12.13 -6.61
C LEU A 135 2.89 12.54 -6.40
N ASN A 136 2.05 11.61 -5.93
CA ASN A 136 0.64 11.85 -5.63
C ASN A 136 0.37 12.32 -4.19
N ARG A 137 1.42 12.60 -3.39
CA ARG A 137 1.33 13.04 -1.99
C ARG A 137 0.54 12.08 -1.07
N LEU A 138 0.58 10.78 -1.37
CA LEU A 138 -0.11 9.71 -0.62
C LEU A 138 0.75 9.11 0.51
N VAL A 139 2.06 9.32 0.44
CA VAL A 139 3.01 9.01 1.52
C VAL A 139 3.85 10.25 1.77
N ALA A 140 4.43 10.37 2.96
CA ALA A 140 5.17 11.58 3.28
C ALA A 140 6.42 11.71 2.40
N SER A 141 6.67 12.94 1.94
CA SER A 141 7.88 13.26 1.20
C SER A 141 9.08 13.17 2.13
N LEU A 142 10.24 12.83 1.57
CA LEU A 142 11.49 13.17 2.23
C LEU A 142 11.52 14.70 2.34
N ALA A 143 11.63 15.21 3.58
CA ALA A 143 11.93 16.61 3.85
C ALA A 143 13.43 16.86 3.69
#